data_AF-A0ABD1WBK5-F1
#
_entry.id   AF-A0ABD1WBK5-F1
#
_cell.length_a   1.000
_cell.length_b   1.000
_cell.length_c   1.000
_cell.angle_alpha   90.00
_cell.angle_beta   90.00
_cell.angle_gamma   90.00
#
_symmetry.space_group_name_H-M   'P 1'
#
loop_
_entity.id
_entity.type
_entity.pdbx_description
1 polymer ?
#
loop_
_entity_poly.entity_id
_entity_poly.type
_entity_poly.pdbx_seq_one_letter_code
_entity_poly.pdbx_strand_id
1 'polypeptide(L)'
;MGANKLSTPTGVEENGTSVAFYVGVSSFDELLPAGHCCTFRGSLVKLDIRNGKILWQTYTLLDNGGKLGGYSGAAIWGSSPSIDIFRGLVYVGTGNLFLAPADVLLCQAA
;
A
#
# COMPACT_ATOMS: atom_id res chain seq x y z
N MET A 1 3.18 15.87 9.03
CA MET A 1 3.81 14.60 8.62
C MET A 1 2.88 13.49 9.04
N GLY A 2 2.15 12.88 8.10
CA GLY A 2 1.39 11.66 8.38
C GLY A 2 2.35 10.50 8.61
N ALA A 3 2.10 9.71 9.65
CA ALA A 3 2.90 8.52 9.93
C ALA A 3 2.37 7.36 9.08
N ASN A 4 3.23 6.77 8.26
CA ASN A 4 2.93 5.50 7.59
C ASN A 4 2.79 4.42 8.66
N LYS A 5 1.71 3.64 8.58
CA LYS A 5 1.46 2.53 9.50
C LYS A 5 1.53 1.22 8.73
N LEU A 6 2.30 0.27 9.26
CA LEU A 6 2.23 -1.12 8.85
C LEU A 6 0.95 -1.72 9.45
N SER A 7 0.15 -2.39 8.63
CA SER A 7 -0.97 -3.22 9.11
C SER A 7 -0.43 -4.38 9.93
N THR A 8 -1.30 -5.09 10.66
CA THR A 8 -0.88 -6.33 11.33
C THR A 8 -0.34 -7.35 10.31
N PRO A 9 0.76 -8.05 10.61
CA PRO A 9 1.29 -9.09 9.73
C PRO A 9 0.23 -10.17 9.51
N THR A 10 -0.06 -10.45 8.25
CA THR A 10 -1.08 -11.43 7.89
C THR A 10 -0.62 -12.18 6.64
N GLY A 11 -0.71 -13.51 6.65
CA GLY A 11 -0.21 -14.36 5.58
C GLY A 11 1.27 -14.72 5.73
N VAL A 12 1.52 -16.02 5.88
CA VAL A 12 2.84 -16.61 5.93
C VAL A 12 3.04 -17.43 4.67
N GLU A 13 4.12 -17.18 3.95
CA GLU A 13 4.59 -18.10 2.91
C GLU A 13 5.78 -18.89 3.46
N GLU A 14 5.66 -20.22 3.45
CA GLU A 14 6.71 -21.14 3.87
C GLU A 14 7.16 -21.95 2.65
N ASN A 15 8.41 -21.73 2.23
CA ASN A 15 9.00 -22.48 1.13
C ASN A 15 10.34 -23.08 1.60
N GLY A 16 10.27 -24.24 2.27
CA GLY A 16 11.40 -25.08 2.71
C GLY A 16 12.31 -24.51 3.81
N THR A 17 12.73 -23.24 3.74
CA THR A 17 13.64 -22.59 4.71
C THR A 17 13.40 -21.10 4.92
N SER A 18 12.70 -20.41 4.01
CA SER A 18 12.37 -19.00 4.14
C SER A 18 10.90 -18.82 4.51
N VAL A 19 10.67 -18.17 5.64
CA VAL A 19 9.34 -17.76 6.13
C VAL A 19 9.26 -16.25 6.04
N ALA A 20 8.24 -15.73 5.38
CA ALA A 20 8.03 -14.30 5.19
C ALA A 20 6.59 -13.90 5.55
N PHE A 21 6.44 -12.66 6.04
CA PHE A 21 5.13 -12.07 6.27
C PHE A 21 4.82 -11.01 5.22
N TYR A 22 3.55 -10.96 4.81
CA TYR A 22 3.02 -9.90 3.97
C TYR A 22 2.30 -8.85 4.84
N VAL A 23 2.54 -7.57 4.54
CA VAL A 23 2.03 -6.46 5.33
C VAL A 23 1.58 -5.32 4.41
N GLY A 24 0.34 -4.88 4.58
CA GLY A 24 -0.17 -3.67 3.96
C GLY A 24 0.36 -2.41 4.64
N VAL A 25 0.58 -1.37 3.86
CA VAL A 25 0.94 -0.04 4.37
C VAL A 25 -0.25 0.88 4.19
N SER A 26 -0.62 1.57 5.26
CA SER A 26 -1.69 2.56 5.28
C SER A 26 -1.23 3.90 5.88
N SER A 27 -2.06 4.92 5.73
CA SER A 27 -1.88 6.23 6.37
C SER A 27 -3.23 6.85 6.70
N PHE A 28 -3.26 7.67 7.75
CA PHE A 28 -4.37 8.57 8.09
C PHE A 28 -4.30 9.92 7.35
N ASP A 29 -3.53 10.01 6.27
CA ASP A 29 -3.38 11.22 5.46
C ASP A 29 -4.72 11.79 4.96
N GLU A 30 -5.74 10.95 4.76
CA GLU A 30 -7.11 11.36 4.40
C GLU A 30 -7.75 12.33 5.42
N LEU A 31 -7.28 12.32 6.68
CA LEU A 31 -7.77 13.22 7.73
C LEU A 31 -7.02 14.55 7.77
N LEU A 32 -6.02 14.76 6.91
CA LEU A 32 -5.26 16.01 6.87
C LEU A 32 -6.09 17.13 6.23
N PRO A 33 -5.87 18.41 6.62
CA PRO A 33 -6.49 19.55 5.95
C PRO A 33 -6.15 19.58 4.45
N ALA A 34 -7.08 20.06 3.63
CA ALA A 34 -6.97 20.04 2.16
C ALA A 34 -5.65 20.60 1.60
N GLY A 35 -5.03 21.60 2.24
CA GLY A 35 -3.76 22.18 1.79
C GLY A 35 -2.50 21.34 2.08
N HIS A 36 -2.62 20.27 2.86
CA HIS A 36 -1.50 19.40 3.28
C HIS A 36 -1.69 17.94 2.84
N CYS A 37 -2.85 17.62 2.28
CA CYS A 37 -3.19 16.32 1.72
C CYS A 37 -3.00 16.33 0.19
N CYS A 38 -2.46 15.29 -0.44
CA CYS A 38 -1.85 14.09 0.14
C CYS A 38 -0.71 13.62 -0.78
N THR A 39 0.33 13.03 -0.20
CA THR A 39 1.44 12.42 -0.96
C THR A 39 1.58 10.92 -0.67
N PHE A 40 0.89 10.40 0.34
CA PHE A 40 0.93 8.99 0.70
C PHE A 40 0.47 8.07 -0.44
N ARG A 41 1.16 6.94 -0.61
CA ARG A 41 0.76 5.84 -1.50
C ARG A 41 0.75 4.55 -0.69
N GLY A 42 -0.36 3.82 -0.75
CA GLY A 42 -0.43 2.48 -0.21
C GLY A 42 0.57 1.54 -0.87
N SER A 43 0.98 0.49 -0.15
CA SER A 43 1.87 -0.53 -0.69
C SER A 43 1.69 -1.86 0.04
N LEU A 44 2.00 -2.96 -0.63
CA LEU A 44 2.19 -4.27 -0.01
C LEU A 44 3.69 -4.53 0.15
N VAL A 45 4.09 -5.01 1.31
CA VAL A 45 5.49 -5.29 1.67
C VAL A 45 5.63 -6.75 2.06
N LYS A 46 6.66 -7.43 1.54
CA LYS A 46 7.10 -8.76 1.99
C LYS A 46 8.32 -8.57 2.89
N LEU A 47 8.23 -9.07 4.12
CA LEU A 47 9.25 -8.93 5.15
C LEU A 47 9.85 -10.30 5.49
N ASP A 48 11.15 -10.33 5.73
CA ASP A 48 11.82 -11.47 6.37
C ASP A 48 11.34 -11.60 7.83
N ILE A 49 10.92 -12.80 8.23
CA ILE A 49 10.35 -13.03 9.57
C ILE A 49 11.35 -12.81 10.70
N ARG A 50 12.65 -13.05 10.45
CA ARG A 50 13.68 -13.12 11.49
C ARG A 50 14.19 -11.74 11.87
N ASN A 51 14.28 -10.84 10.89
CA ASN A 51 14.90 -9.52 11.07
C ASN A 51 14.03 -8.35 10.57
N GLY A 52 12.87 -8.60 9.96
CA GLY A 52 11.98 -7.55 9.47
C GLY A 52 12.52 -6.80 8.25
N LYS A 53 13.55 -7.32 7.56
CA LYS A 53 14.08 -6.71 6.34
C LYS A 53 13.02 -6.75 5.23
N ILE A 54 12.87 -5.63 4.52
CA ILE A 54 12.07 -5.58 3.29
C ILE A 54 12.74 -6.43 2.22
N LEU A 55 12.06 -7.51 1.82
CA LEU A 55 12.46 -8.37 0.71
C LEU A 55 11.88 -7.85 -0.60
N TRP A 56 10.66 -7.32 -0.55
CA TRP A 56 9.93 -6.77 -1.69
C TRP A 56 8.89 -5.75 -1.23
N GLN A 57 8.62 -4.76 -2.07
CA GLN A 57 7.55 -3.78 -1.88
C GLN A 57 6.95 -3.41 -3.23
N THR A 58 5.62 -3.35 -3.31
CA THR A 58 4.89 -2.84 -4.47
C THR A 58 3.86 -1.81 -4.04
N TYR A 59 3.87 -0.66 -4.70
CA TYR A 59 2.92 0.42 -4.46
C TYR A 59 1.62 0.19 -5.21
N THR A 60 0.50 0.60 -4.61
CA THR A 60 -0.86 0.44 -5.16
C THR A 60 -1.22 1.53 -6.16
N LEU A 61 -0.44 2.61 -6.23
CA LEU A 61 -0.63 3.76 -7.13
C LEU A 61 0.65 4.04 -7.90
N LEU A 62 0.53 4.78 -9.00
CA LEU A 62 1.68 5.32 -9.75
C LEU A 62 2.49 6.30 -8.90
N ASP A 63 3.74 6.51 -9.30
CA ASP A 63 4.62 7.43 -8.58
C ASP A 63 4.15 8.88 -8.73
N ASN A 64 4.03 9.55 -7.59
CA ASN A 64 3.65 10.96 -7.47
C ASN A 64 4.85 11.85 -7.17
N GLY A 65 6.06 11.29 -7.10
CA GLY A 65 7.31 12.02 -6.81
C GLY A 65 7.35 12.66 -5.43
N GLY A 66 6.50 12.20 -4.50
CA GLY A 66 6.34 12.80 -3.17
C GLY A 66 5.74 14.21 -3.21
N LYS A 67 5.02 14.56 -4.27
CA LYS A 67 4.42 15.89 -4.47
C LYS A 67 2.90 15.84 -4.34
N LEU A 68 2.33 16.95 -3.87
CA LEU A 68 0.89 17.16 -3.85
C LEU A 68 0.33 17.23 -5.28
N GLY A 69 -0.94 16.88 -5.44
CA GLY A 69 -1.64 16.93 -6.73
C GLY A 69 -1.46 15.69 -7.62
N GLY A 70 -0.64 14.71 -7.20
CA GLY A 70 -0.55 13.40 -7.84
C GLY A 70 -1.51 12.37 -7.22
N TYR A 71 -1.45 11.13 -7.70
CA TYR A 71 -2.18 10.03 -7.08
C TYR A 71 -1.77 9.84 -5.62
N SER A 72 -2.75 9.72 -4.72
CA SER A 72 -2.51 9.40 -3.31
C SER A 72 -3.62 8.55 -2.69
N GLY A 73 -3.32 7.85 -1.60
CA GLY A 73 -4.24 6.93 -0.94
C GLY A 73 -4.01 5.48 -1.36
N ALA A 74 -5.11 4.77 -1.65
CA ALA A 74 -5.16 3.34 -1.93
C ALA A 74 -4.42 2.50 -0.88
N ALA A 75 -4.60 2.88 0.38
CA ALA A 75 -4.00 2.26 1.56
C ALA A 75 -4.41 0.80 1.72
N ILE A 76 -3.54 -0.05 2.27
CA ILE A 76 -3.87 -1.43 2.65
C ILE A 76 -3.93 -1.51 4.17
N TRP A 77 -5.13 -1.47 4.75
CA TRP A 77 -5.33 -1.25 6.20
C TRP A 77 -5.32 -2.52 7.05
N GLY A 78 -5.75 -3.66 6.50
CA GLY A 78 -6.03 -4.83 7.33
C GLY A 78 -6.58 -6.02 6.58
N SER A 79 -6.23 -6.18 5.31
CA SER A 79 -6.54 -7.42 4.61
C SER A 79 -5.54 -8.50 5.02
N SER A 80 -6.02 -9.61 5.58
CA SER A 80 -5.24 -10.85 5.52
C SER A 80 -5.09 -11.25 4.06
N PRO A 81 -3.90 -11.12 3.45
CA PRO A 81 -3.73 -11.48 2.06
C PRO A 81 -4.07 -12.95 1.87
N SER A 82 -4.82 -13.24 0.82
CA SER A 82 -4.98 -14.63 0.36
C SER A 82 -3.75 -15.00 -0.45
N ILE A 83 -3.07 -16.08 -0.06
CA ILE A 83 -1.81 -16.51 -0.68
C ILE A 83 -2.07 -17.81 -1.45
N ASP A 84 -1.79 -17.79 -2.75
CA ASP A 84 -1.73 -18.98 -3.60
C ASP A 84 -0.27 -19.32 -3.87
N ILE A 85 0.27 -20.25 -3.08
CA ILE A 85 1.67 -20.68 -3.18
C ILE A 85 1.98 -21.43 -4.47
N PHE A 86 1.00 -22.10 -5.08
CA PHE A 86 1.22 -22.90 -6.29
C PHE A 86 1.36 -22.00 -7.52
N ARG A 87 0.61 -20.89 -7.55
CA ARG A 87 0.70 -19.89 -8.61
C ARG A 87 1.66 -18.74 -8.29
N GLY A 88 2.15 -18.66 -7.05
CA GLY A 88 3.02 -17.57 -6.60
C GLY A 88 2.28 -16.22 -6.55
N LEU A 89 1.01 -16.23 -6.16
CA LEU A 89 0.15 -15.03 -6.16
C LEU A 89 -0.26 -14.64 -4.74
N VAL A 90 -0.34 -13.32 -4.53
CA VAL A 90 -0.81 -12.72 -3.27
C VAL A 90 -1.91 -11.73 -3.61
N TYR A 91 -3.09 -11.93 -3.03
CA TYR A 91 -4.27 -11.12 -3.27
C TYR A 91 -4.54 -10.22 -2.07
N VAL A 92 -4.68 -8.92 -2.33
CA VAL A 92 -4.96 -7.90 -1.32
C VAL A 92 -6.05 -6.95 -1.80
N GLY A 93 -6.83 -6.42 -0.86
CA GLY A 93 -7.76 -5.33 -1.11
C GLY A 93 -7.10 -3.99 -0.80
N THR A 94 -7.34 -2.99 -1.63
CA THR A 94 -6.90 -1.61 -1.41
C THR A 94 -8.08 -0.75 -0.93
N GLY A 95 -7.78 0.27 -0.14
CA GLY A 95 -8.72 1.31 0.23
C GLY A 95 -9.00 2.31 -0.90
N ASN A 96 -9.72 3.37 -0.56
CA ASN A 96 -10.06 4.45 -1.46
C ASN A 96 -8.85 5.28 -1.91
N LEU A 97 -9.02 5.94 -3.05
CA LEU A 97 -8.12 7.00 -3.49
C LEU A 97 -8.41 8.27 -2.68
N PHE A 98 -7.36 8.93 -2.21
CA PHE A 98 -7.48 10.22 -1.51
C PHE A 98 -7.48 11.38 -2.51
N LEU A 99 -6.59 11.31 -3.51
CA LEU A 99 -6.49 12.31 -4.58
C LEU A 99 -6.10 11.67 -5.91
N ALA A 100 -6.69 12.19 -6.99
CA ALA A 100 -6.30 11.91 -8.37
C ALA A 100 -5.72 13.17 -9.03
N PRO A 101 -4.81 13.02 -10.01
CA PRO A 101 -4.36 14.12 -10.85
C PRO A 101 -5.50 14.90 -11.52
N ALA A 102 -5.32 16.20 -11.71
CA ALA A 102 -6.36 17.09 -12.21
C ALA A 102 -6.83 16.72 -13.63
N ASP A 103 -5.93 16.29 -14.50
CA ASP A 103 -6.24 15.79 -15.85
C ASP A 103 -7.13 14.54 -15.82
N VAL A 104 -6.90 13.63 -14.86
CA VAL A 104 -7.73 12.43 -14.65
C VAL A 104 -9.12 12.81 -14.15
N LEU A 105 -9.21 13.76 -13.20
CA LEU A 105 -10.49 14.26 -12.70
C LEU A 105 -11.30 14.98 -13.78
N LEU A 106 -10.63 15.76 -14.63
CA LEU A 106 -11.26 16.41 -15.79
C LEU A 106 -11.78 15.39 -16.79
N CYS A 107 -11.02 14.31 -17.05
CA CYS A 107 -11.46 13.21 -17.91
C CYS A 107 -12.67 12.47 -17.33
N GLN A 108 -12.71 12.25 -16.01
CA GLN A 108 -13.84 11.59 -15.35
C GLN A 108 -15.13 12.42 -15.36
N ALA A 109 -15.03 13.75 -15.35
CA ALA A 109 -16.16 14.66 -15.29
C ALA A 109 -16.77 15.02 -16.66
N ALA A 110 -16.12 14.60 -17.75
CA ALA A 110 -16.57 14.81 -19.12
C ALA A 110 -17.62 13.78 -19.54
#